data_AF-A0A160F8L6-F1
#
_entry.id   AF-A0A160F8L6-F1
#
_cell.length_a   1.000
_cell.length_b   1.000
_cell.length_c   1.000
_cell.angle_alpha   90.00
_cell.angle_beta   90.00
_cell.angle_gamma   90.00
#
_symmetry.space_group_name_H-M   'P 1'
#
loop_
_entity.id
_entity.type
_entity.pdbx_description
1 polymer ?
#
loop_
_entity_poly.entity_id
_entity_poly.type
_entity_poly.pdbx_seq_one_letter_code
_entity_poly.pdbx_strand_id
1 'polypeptide(L)'
;MLKEEVEQILKDYHWMINSIKIMRDSLKHAGEGITAQYGDESTLPKPKGLTGDPIYREYLRREKRWKKIEEYEWKVQAIQERMHLITDERELEVLHWLLEGKSYRWIAMHMGLSHSHIRRLKDSIVGQLANNVPDVPNVPKDTILQDELSAV
;
A
#
# COMPACT_ATOMS: atom_id res chain seq x y z
N MET A 1 -6.84 5.09 -12.25
CA MET A 1 -7.11 3.90 -11.41
C MET A 1 -8.24 3.12 -12.04
N LEU A 2 -8.00 1.84 -12.34
CA LEU A 2 -9.05 0.94 -12.83
C LEU A 2 -9.95 0.51 -11.66
N LYS A 3 -11.23 0.21 -11.93
CA LYS A 3 -12.17 -0.25 -10.90
C LYS A 3 -11.68 -1.50 -10.16
N GLU A 4 -11.06 -2.41 -10.89
CA GLU A 4 -10.47 -3.63 -10.34
C GLU A 4 -9.32 -3.34 -9.36
N GLU A 5 -8.50 -2.33 -9.65
CA GLU A 5 -7.42 -1.90 -8.77
C GLU A 5 -7.97 -1.31 -7.47
N VAL A 6 -8.99 -0.46 -7.57
CA VAL A 6 -9.65 0.14 -6.39
C VAL A 6 -10.27 -0.95 -5.51
N GLU A 7 -10.95 -1.93 -6.10
CA GLU A 7 -11.53 -3.05 -5.36
C GLU A 7 -10.45 -3.86 -4.64
N GLN A 8 -9.35 -4.16 -5.32
CA GLN A 8 -8.24 -4.88 -4.71
C GLN A 8 -7.62 -4.08 -3.58
N ILE A 9 -7.40 -2.77 -3.76
CA ILE A 9 -6.86 -1.87 -2.74
C ILE A 9 -7.79 -1.80 -1.53
N LEU A 10 -9.12 -1.69 -1.71
CA LEU A 10 -10.08 -1.66 -0.61
C LEU A 10 -10.08 -2.95 0.19
N LYS A 11 -10.07 -4.10 -0.49
CA LYS A 11 -9.96 -5.41 0.18
C LYS A 11 -8.66 -5.51 0.97
N ASP A 12 -7.60 -4.94 0.41
CA ASP A 12 -6.26 -5.02 0.96
C ASP A 12 -5.94 -3.94 2.01
N TYR A 13 -6.81 -2.95 2.12
CA TYR A 13 -6.54 -1.71 2.84
C TYR A 13 -6.16 -1.94 4.29
N HIS A 14 -6.95 -2.75 5.00
CA HIS A 14 -6.75 -3.03 6.41
C HIS A 14 -5.38 -3.68 6.68
N TRP A 15 -5.00 -4.68 5.87
CA TRP A 15 -3.71 -5.35 6.06
C TRP A 15 -2.53 -4.49 5.60
N MET A 16 -2.70 -3.65 4.57
CA MET A 16 -1.69 -2.67 4.15
C MET A 16 -1.39 -1.69 5.28
N ILE A 17 -2.42 -1.12 5.93
CA ILE A 17 -2.24 -0.25 7.09
C ILE A 17 -1.54 -0.98 8.24
N ASN A 18 -1.94 -2.20 8.57
CA ASN A 18 -1.27 -2.96 9.63
C ASN A 18 0.20 -3.26 9.30
N SER A 19 0.52 -3.52 8.03
CA SER A 19 1.89 -3.74 7.57
C SER A 19 2.76 -2.49 7.69
N ILE A 20 2.21 -1.33 7.32
CA ILE A 20 2.86 -0.02 7.47
C ILE A 20 3.11 0.27 8.96
N LYS A 21 2.11 0.05 9.84
CA LYS A 21 2.24 0.23 11.29
C LYS A 21 3.38 -0.63 11.87
N ILE A 22 3.39 -1.93 11.57
CA ILE A 22 4.43 -2.86 12.06
C ILE A 22 5.83 -2.41 11.61
N MET A 23 5.97 -1.95 10.35
CA MET A 23 7.26 -1.44 9.89
C MET A 23 7.67 -0.16 10.61
N ARG A 24 6.77 0.81 10.76
CA ARG A 24 7.05 2.05 11.49
C ARG A 24 7.43 1.78 12.96
N ASP A 25 6.77 0.84 13.61
CA ASP A 25 7.12 0.44 14.97
C ASP A 25 8.47 -0.28 15.02
N SER A 26 8.78 -1.14 14.05
CA SER A 26 10.11 -1.75 13.95
C SER A 26 11.23 -0.72 13.79
N LEU A 27 10.95 0.42 13.15
CA LEU A 27 11.88 1.54 13.03
C LEU A 27 12.03 2.32 14.33
N LYS A 28 10.94 2.56 15.05
CA LYS A 28 10.98 3.22 16.36
C LYS A 28 11.77 2.41 17.38
N HIS A 29 11.61 1.10 17.40
CA HIS A 29 12.38 0.22 18.29
C HIS A 29 13.85 0.07 17.87
N ALA A 30 14.15 0.23 16.59
CA ALA A 30 15.52 0.41 16.14
C ALA A 30 16.06 1.83 16.44
N GLY A 31 15.16 2.77 16.77
CA GLY A 31 15.37 4.21 16.90
C GLY A 31 15.73 4.74 18.29
N GLU A 32 16.11 3.91 19.27
CA GLU A 32 17.00 4.41 20.35
C GLU A 32 18.45 4.61 19.83
N GLY A 33 18.73 4.28 18.56
CA GLY A 33 20.02 4.59 17.91
C GLY A 33 20.00 4.83 16.39
N ILE A 34 18.85 4.83 15.70
CA ILE A 34 18.79 4.90 14.22
C ILE A 34 17.94 6.08 13.70
N THR A 35 17.54 7.02 14.56
CA THR A 35 16.85 8.26 14.14
C THR A 35 17.79 9.31 13.53
N ALA A 36 19.09 9.05 13.45
CA ALA A 36 20.09 10.01 12.95
C ALA A 36 20.86 9.53 11.71
N GLN A 37 20.36 8.52 10.98
CA GLN A 37 21.08 7.94 9.84
C GLN A 37 20.42 8.17 8.48
N TYR A 38 19.58 9.21 8.38
CA TYR A 38 19.10 9.78 7.13
C TYR A 38 19.80 11.11 6.84
N GLY A 39 21.12 11.13 7.02
CA GLY A 39 22.02 12.20 6.58
C GLY A 39 23.16 11.57 5.79
N ASP A 40 22.95 11.42 4.49
CA ASP A 40 23.88 11.37 3.36
C ASP A 40 25.17 10.50 3.35
N GLU A 41 25.67 9.91 4.44
CA GLU A 41 27.00 9.26 4.40
C GLU A 41 27.19 8.04 5.34
N SER A 42 26.19 7.19 5.54
CA SER A 42 26.42 5.98 6.34
C SER A 42 26.98 4.82 5.54
N THR A 43 28.27 4.95 5.25
CA THR A 43 29.27 3.87 5.27
C THR A 43 28.76 2.53 4.75
N LEU A 44 28.50 2.46 3.45
CA LEU A 44 28.35 1.18 2.76
C LEU A 44 29.64 0.36 2.95
N PRO A 45 29.59 -0.87 3.49
CA PRO A 45 30.69 -1.80 3.30
C PRO A 45 30.74 -2.11 1.79
N LYS A 46 31.84 -1.72 1.14
CA LYS A 46 32.07 -2.05 -0.27
C LYS A 46 31.92 -3.57 -0.45
N PRO A 47 31.13 -4.04 -1.44
CA PRO A 47 30.87 -5.46 -1.61
C PRO A 47 32.15 -6.17 -2.04
N LYS A 48 32.84 -6.81 -1.08
CA LYS A 48 33.88 -7.78 -1.39
C LYS A 48 33.25 -9.16 -1.48
N GLY A 49 32.81 -9.48 -2.70
CA GLY A 49 32.87 -10.84 -3.26
C GLY A 49 31.95 -11.91 -2.69
N LEU A 50 31.40 -12.67 -3.63
CA LEU A 50 30.84 -14.02 -3.48
C LEU A 50 29.46 -14.11 -2.81
N THR A 51 28.56 -14.62 -3.65
CA THR A 51 27.16 -15.05 -3.58
C THR A 51 26.69 -15.80 -2.31
N GLY A 52 27.45 -15.80 -1.21
CA GLY A 52 27.21 -16.55 0.02
C GLY A 52 27.04 -15.73 1.31
N ASP A 53 27.22 -14.41 1.30
CA ASP A 53 27.08 -13.61 2.54
C ASP A 53 25.62 -13.52 3.02
N PRO A 54 25.26 -14.14 4.17
CA PRO A 54 23.90 -14.12 4.71
C PRO A 54 23.44 -12.69 5.06
N ILE A 55 24.37 -11.79 5.41
CA ILE A 55 24.07 -10.40 5.77
C ILE A 55 23.63 -9.62 4.54
N TYR A 56 24.33 -9.77 3.41
CA TYR A 56 23.95 -9.14 2.14
C TYR A 56 22.59 -9.64 1.64
N ARG A 57 22.29 -10.94 1.80
CA ARG A 57 20.96 -11.49 1.46
C ARG A 57 19.86 -10.92 2.34
N GLU A 58 20.10 -10.77 3.64
CA GLU A 58 19.16 -10.13 4.56
C GLU A 58 18.96 -8.64 4.25
N TYR A 59 20.03 -7.93 3.86
CA TYR A 59 19.95 -6.55 3.39
C TYR A 59 19.03 -6.43 2.17
N LEU A 60 19.27 -7.22 1.11
CA LEU A 60 18.41 -7.21 -0.09
C LEU A 60 16.97 -7.60 0.21
N ARG A 61 16.74 -8.54 1.14
CA ARG A 61 15.39 -8.92 1.60
C ARG A 61 14.68 -7.73 2.25
N ARG A 62 15.38 -6.99 3.12
CA ARG A 62 14.84 -5.80 3.77
C ARG A 62 14.53 -4.73 2.73
N GLU A 63 15.47 -4.40 1.83
CA GLU A 63 15.29 -3.37 0.79
C GLU A 63 14.04 -3.65 -0.07
N LYS A 64 13.84 -4.89 -0.52
CA LYS A 64 12.63 -5.28 -1.26
C LYS A 64 11.35 -5.07 -0.46
N ARG A 65 11.40 -5.35 0.85
CA ARG A 65 10.27 -5.15 1.75
C ARG A 65 9.95 -3.66 1.91
N TRP A 66 10.96 -2.81 2.00
CA TRP A 66 10.80 -1.34 2.06
C TRP A 66 10.08 -0.79 0.84
N LYS A 67 10.55 -1.13 -0.38
CA LYS A 67 9.90 -0.74 -1.64
C LYS A 67 8.42 -1.16 -1.65
N LYS A 68 8.13 -2.37 -1.14
CA LYS A 68 6.75 -2.86 -1.07
C LYS A 68 5.87 -2.07 -0.09
N ILE A 69 6.43 -1.58 1.01
CA ILE A 69 5.69 -0.76 1.97
C ILE A 69 5.44 0.64 1.43
N GLU A 70 6.41 1.22 0.73
CA GLU A 70 6.22 2.49 0.01
C GLU A 70 5.07 2.39 -1.00
N GLU A 71 4.98 1.28 -1.76
CA GLU A 71 3.82 1.02 -2.62
C GLU A 71 2.50 0.94 -1.85
N TYR A 72 2.49 0.37 -0.64
CA TYR A 72 1.28 0.31 0.20
C TYR A 72 0.88 1.69 0.70
N GLU A 73 1.85 2.52 1.12
CA GLU A 73 1.58 3.90 1.55
C GLU A 73 0.95 4.71 0.41
N TRP A 74 1.50 4.62 -0.80
CA TRP A 74 0.94 5.29 -1.97
C TRP A 74 -0.49 4.83 -2.27
N LYS A 75 -0.78 3.52 -2.24
CA LYS A 75 -2.13 2.98 -2.47
C LYS A 75 -3.13 3.45 -1.41
N VAL A 76 -2.72 3.46 -0.15
CA VAL A 76 -3.55 3.92 0.96
C VAL A 76 -3.84 5.41 0.81
N GLN A 77 -2.83 6.21 0.51
CA GLN A 77 -2.97 7.65 0.27
C GLN A 77 -3.92 7.94 -0.89
N ALA A 78 -3.78 7.23 -2.01
CA ALA A 78 -4.65 7.41 -3.17
C ALA A 78 -6.14 7.19 -2.86
N ILE A 79 -6.48 6.27 -1.94
CA ILE A 79 -7.86 6.08 -1.47
C ILE A 79 -8.26 7.19 -0.50
N GLN A 80 -7.41 7.53 0.47
CA GLN A 80 -7.71 8.56 1.49
C GLN A 80 -8.01 9.91 0.86
N GLU A 81 -7.21 10.32 -0.13
CA GLU A 81 -7.41 11.56 -0.88
C GLU A 81 -8.77 11.60 -1.58
N ARG A 82 -9.39 10.45 -1.87
CA ARG A 82 -10.65 10.34 -2.61
C ARG A 82 -11.85 10.00 -1.75
N MET A 83 -11.69 9.76 -0.45
CA MET A 83 -12.80 9.43 0.45
C MET A 83 -13.87 10.52 0.49
N HIS A 84 -13.47 11.78 0.29
CA HIS A 84 -14.38 12.93 0.26
C HIS A 84 -15.39 12.90 -0.89
N LEU A 85 -15.18 12.05 -1.91
CA LEU A 85 -16.10 11.90 -3.03
C LEU A 85 -17.37 11.14 -2.64
N ILE A 86 -17.31 10.36 -1.56
CA ILE A 86 -18.43 9.54 -1.09
C ILE A 86 -19.25 10.42 -0.14
N THR A 87 -20.44 10.80 -0.59
CA THR A 87 -21.31 11.74 0.13
C THR A 87 -22.49 11.05 0.79
N ASP A 88 -22.87 9.85 0.33
CA ASP A 88 -23.97 9.10 0.94
C ASP A 88 -23.57 8.53 2.30
N GLU A 89 -24.36 8.83 3.34
CA GLU A 89 -24.10 8.41 4.72
C GLU A 89 -24.00 6.89 4.85
N ARG A 90 -24.85 6.15 4.11
CA ARG A 90 -24.84 4.69 4.15
C ARG A 90 -23.58 4.10 3.51
N GLU A 91 -23.12 4.71 2.42
CA GLU A 91 -21.89 4.30 1.76
C GLU A 91 -20.66 4.65 2.60
N LEU A 92 -20.67 5.79 3.30
CA LEU A 92 -19.61 6.17 4.24
C LEU A 92 -19.47 5.16 5.39
N GLU A 93 -20.58 4.72 5.99
CA GLU A 93 -20.57 3.69 7.03
C GLU A 93 -20.03 2.36 6.50
N VAL A 94 -20.52 1.90 5.33
CA VAL A 94 -20.00 0.68 4.71
C VAL A 94 -18.51 0.80 4.43
N LEU A 95 -18.06 1.91 3.85
CA LEU A 95 -16.66 2.17 3.58
C LEU A 95 -15.83 2.11 4.87
N HIS A 96 -16.26 2.80 5.93
CA HIS A 96 -15.58 2.78 7.23
C HIS A 96 -15.30 1.36 7.71
N TRP A 97 -16.33 0.50 7.71
CA TRP A 97 -16.17 -0.88 8.15
C TRP A 97 -15.33 -1.74 7.20
N LEU A 98 -15.33 -1.46 5.90
CA LEU A 98 -14.44 -2.12 4.94
C LEU A 98 -12.98 -1.75 5.20
N LEU A 99 -12.68 -0.48 5.46
CA LEU A 99 -11.32 -0.02 5.79
C LEU A 99 -10.84 -0.61 7.13
N GLU A 100 -11.77 -0.86 8.07
CA GLU A 100 -11.52 -1.56 9.33
C GLU A 100 -11.39 -3.09 9.16
N GLY A 101 -11.52 -3.60 7.92
CA GLY A 101 -11.32 -5.02 7.60
C GLY A 101 -12.48 -5.92 8.02
N LYS A 102 -13.68 -5.37 8.27
CA LYS A 102 -14.85 -6.17 8.60
C LYS A 102 -15.36 -6.90 7.36
N SER A 103 -15.79 -8.15 7.55
CA SER A 103 -16.37 -8.96 6.47
C SER A 103 -17.74 -8.42 6.04
N TYR A 104 -18.13 -8.65 4.78
CA TYR A 104 -19.47 -8.30 4.30
C TYR A 104 -20.60 -8.89 5.15
N ARG A 105 -20.40 -10.10 5.68
CA ARG A 105 -21.39 -10.72 6.56
C ARG A 105 -21.55 -9.95 7.87
N TRP A 106 -20.44 -9.50 8.45
CA TRP A 106 -20.44 -8.70 9.66
C TRP A 106 -21.12 -7.34 9.41
N ILE A 107 -20.76 -6.66 8.32
CA ILE A 107 -21.34 -5.35 7.96
C ILE A 107 -22.84 -5.47 7.71
N ALA A 108 -23.26 -6.49 6.95
CA ALA A 108 -24.67 -6.78 6.69
C ALA A 108 -25.46 -6.98 7.99
N MET A 109 -24.92 -7.77 8.93
CA MET A 109 -25.55 -7.97 10.24
C MET A 109 -25.58 -6.69 11.07
N HIS A 110 -24.48 -5.93 11.09
CA HIS A 110 -24.35 -4.70 11.86
C HIS A 110 -25.32 -3.62 11.39
N MET A 111 -25.51 -3.48 10.08
CA MET A 111 -26.40 -2.48 9.47
C MET A 111 -27.83 -2.96 9.26
N GLY A 112 -28.14 -4.24 9.55
CA GLY A 112 -29.45 -4.82 9.27
C GLY A 112 -29.79 -4.92 7.77
N LEU A 113 -28.77 -5.06 6.92
CA LEU A 113 -28.91 -5.12 5.46
C LEU A 113 -28.64 -6.54 4.93
N SER A 114 -29.11 -6.83 3.73
CA SER A 114 -28.76 -8.09 3.06
C SER A 114 -27.34 -8.03 2.48
N HIS A 115 -26.68 -9.18 2.37
CA HIS A 115 -25.37 -9.29 1.74
C HIS A 115 -25.34 -8.68 0.32
N SER A 116 -26.40 -8.90 -0.46
CA SER A 116 -26.52 -8.34 -1.82
C SER A 116 -26.66 -6.82 -1.82
N HIS A 117 -27.19 -6.23 -0.76
CA HIS A 117 -27.24 -4.77 -0.62
C HIS A 117 -25.84 -4.21 -0.32
N ILE A 118 -25.11 -4.81 0.62
CA ILE A 118 -23.71 -4.42 0.91
C ILE A 118 -22.83 -4.50 -0.34
N ARG A 119 -22.98 -5.58 -1.14
CA ARG A 119 -22.25 -5.71 -2.40
C ARG A 119 -22.52 -4.54 -3.36
N ARG A 120 -23.79 -4.15 -3.52
CA ARG A 120 -24.18 -3.01 -4.38
C ARG A 120 -23.62 -1.68 -3.87
N LEU A 121 -23.65 -1.45 -2.56
CA LEU A 121 -23.05 -0.25 -1.95
C LEU A 121 -21.54 -0.21 -2.19
N LYS A 122 -20.85 -1.34 -1.99
CA LYS A 122 -19.42 -1.48 -2.30
C LYS A 122 -19.12 -1.22 -3.79
N ASP A 123 -19.94 -1.71 -4.70
CA ASP A 123 -19.74 -1.49 -6.14
C ASP A 123 -19.97 -0.01 -6.53
N SER A 124 -20.92 0.66 -5.88
CA SER A 124 -21.14 2.10 -6.00
C SER A 124 -19.93 2.90 -5.51
N ILE A 125 -19.43 2.58 -4.30
CA ILE A 125 -18.22 3.18 -3.71
C ILE A 125 -17.02 3.05 -4.65
N VAL A 126 -16.77 1.83 -5.17
CA VAL A 126 -15.68 1.60 -6.14
C VAL A 126 -15.86 2.43 -7.40
N GLY A 127 -17.10 2.56 -7.88
CA GLY A 127 -17.42 3.42 -9.03
C GLY A 127 -17.05 4.89 -8.77
N GLN A 128 -17.42 5.43 -7.61
CA GLN A 128 -17.15 6.82 -7.25
C GLN A 128 -15.65 7.10 -7.09
N LEU A 129 -14.91 6.19 -6.44
CA LEU A 129 -13.47 6.30 -6.27
C LEU A 129 -12.68 6.22 -7.60
N ALA A 130 -13.21 5.49 -8.59
CA ALA A 130 -12.59 5.32 -9.89
C ALA A 130 -12.86 6.47 -10.88
N ASN A 131 -13.98 7.18 -10.77
CA ASN A 131 -14.45 8.09 -11.82
C ASN A 131 -13.75 9.47 -11.89
N ASN A 132 -12.86 9.83 -10.96
CA ASN A 132 -12.07 11.06 -11.02
C ASN A 132 -10.56 10.77 -10.95
N VAL A 133 -9.95 10.50 -12.10
CA VAL A 133 -8.52 10.20 -12.21
C VAL A 133 -7.84 11.33 -13.01
N PRO A 134 -7.02 12.20 -12.40
CA PRO A 134 -5.83 12.68 -13.08
C PRO A 134 -4.90 11.48 -13.29
N ASP A 135 -4.39 11.36 -14.50
CA ASP A 135 -3.64 10.24 -15.05
C ASP A 135 -2.65 9.66 -14.02
N VAL A 136 -2.86 8.39 -13.63
CA VAL A 136 -1.90 7.68 -12.78
C VAL A 136 -0.80 7.22 -13.72
N PRO A 137 0.46 7.62 -13.56
CA PRO A 137 1.54 7.03 -14.33
C PRO A 137 1.56 5.54 -14.00
N ASN A 138 1.20 4.75 -15.02
CA ASN A 138 1.36 3.30 -15.03
C ASN A 138 2.80 3.01 -14.63
N VAL A 139 3.03 2.49 -13.41
CA VAL A 139 4.37 2.07 -12.99
C VAL A 139 4.82 1.03 -14.01
N PRO A 140 5.84 1.32 -14.84
CA PRO A 140 6.22 0.42 -15.91
C PRO A 140 6.65 -0.91 -15.30
N LYS A 141 6.14 -2.02 -15.84
CA LYS A 141 6.58 -3.37 -15.45
C LYS A 141 8.05 -3.66 -15.81
N ASP A 142 8.71 -2.71 -16.47
CA ASP A 142 10.05 -2.84 -17.00
C ASP A 142 10.95 -1.74 -16.42
N THR A 143 11.37 -1.89 -15.16
CA THR A 143 12.67 -1.35 -14.72
C THR A 143 13.66 -2.51 -14.63
N ILE A 144 13.81 -3.21 -15.75
CA ILE A 144 15.02 -3.98 -16.01
C ILE A 144 15.94 -3.00 -16.72
N LEU A 145 17.02 -2.66 -16.02
CA LEU A 145 18.16 -1.85 -16.44
C LEU A 145 18.43 -1.97 -17.95
N GLN A 146 18.14 -0.91 -18.70
CA GLN A 146 18.68 -0.65 -20.04
C GLN A 146 19.52 0.63 -20.09
N ASP A 147 20.01 1.08 -18.94
CA ASP A 147 21.16 1.97 -18.90
C ASP A 147 22.39 1.07 -18.79
N GLU A 148 23.11 0.95 -19.92
CA GLU A 148 24.50 0.51 -20.13
C GLU A 148 24.54 -0.31 -21.44
N LEU A 149 24.39 0.34 -22.60
CA LEU A 149 25.00 -0.06 -23.88
C LEU A 149 24.86 1.06 -24.95
N SER A 150 24.97 2.31 -24.52
CA SER A 150 25.23 3.46 -25.41
C SER A 150 26.49 4.20 -24.95
N ALA A 151 27.60 3.46 -24.87
CA ALA A 151 28.93 4.05 -24.87
C ALA A 151 29.91 3.06 -25.53
N VAL A 152 30.53 3.55 -26.60
CA VAL A 152 31.52 2.93 -27.52
C VAL A 152 30.96 2.21 -28.73
#